data_AF-A0A538T2H9-F1
#
_entry.id   AF-A0A538T2H9-F1
#
_cell.length_a   1.000
_cell.length_b   1.000
_cell.length_c   1.000
_cell.angle_alpha   90.00
_cell.angle_beta   90.00
_cell.angle_gamma   90.00
#
_symmetry.space_group_name_H-M   'P 1'
#
loop_
_entity.id
_entity.type
_entity.pdbx_description
1 polymer ?
#
loop_
_entity_poly.entity_id
_entity_poly.type
_entity_poly.pdbx_seq_one_letter_code
_entity_poly.pdbx_strand_id
1 'polypeptide(L)'
;MTPFPPGSYNAGSTRPAESLTKGTPHIHPIARRLVSIAVLSLAFPATLSFAAGASVRAVAQDARGATFEITPPPARFDSTSADGARYVRVSMPGAYAADEPGRPSLPTMMIPVGVPDGMSARARVISADWEERAGLPPPLPVMKQRFVADDPKTGPVSEERYDPDPAIYGRGEIWPRDAVTLGEGGPLGDSWMMPAIVRAVRYDPGHKRFSVLKRMTLRVDFVQATARELKLRPAVRPGADVGVWQHVQRTMLGNYESARRFPRRTTVGAQPARLPSRAPRRAGAANPEFRISVTTTGWSSVSYASMAAAGFPAGVSISQIGVWERGYDDVGDSATSTPIPVVTRDANANGVFDSGDAITFYARNLRDRVGPLSIENRYAYANVYWLTWTAASAAVPDSISGVISDPSPAMPTSFLDTIHLEQNSFIMPWPNSSVGTPSENVESMFWTDGFGPDLLSTDIPFLDPDASSPFRIAARYQGQ
;
A
#
# COMPACT_ATOMS: atom_id res chain seq x y z
N MET A 1 44.66 43.01 5.39
CA MET A 1 43.93 43.58 6.54
C MET A 1 42.97 44.64 6.04
N THR A 2 41.70 44.25 5.88
CA THR A 2 40.47 45.05 6.04
C THR A 2 39.35 44.00 6.04
N PRO A 3 38.51 43.93 7.09
CA PRO A 3 37.54 42.85 7.25
C PRO A 3 36.32 43.10 6.36
N PHE A 4 35.88 42.10 5.61
CA PHE A 4 34.54 42.13 5.00
C PHE A 4 33.49 41.91 6.11
N PRO A 5 32.43 42.73 6.16
CA PRO A 5 31.39 42.66 7.20
C PRO A 5 30.50 41.42 7.02
N PRO A 6 29.83 40.96 8.10
CA PRO A 6 28.90 39.86 8.03
C PRO A 6 27.68 40.26 7.20
N GLY A 7 27.45 39.56 6.10
CA GLY A 7 26.21 39.67 5.33
C GLY A 7 25.03 39.19 6.18
N SER A 8 24.27 40.15 6.70
CA SER A 8 23.01 39.96 7.40
C SER A 8 21.97 39.32 6.48
N TYR A 9 21.42 38.18 6.90
CA TYR A 9 20.12 37.71 6.44
C TYR A 9 19.06 38.71 6.90
N ASN A 10 18.64 39.61 6.01
CA ASN A 10 17.40 40.33 6.22
C ASN A 10 16.25 39.35 5.96
N ALA A 11 15.59 38.95 7.04
CA ALA A 11 14.27 38.36 7.01
C ALA A 11 13.29 39.38 6.39
N GLY A 12 13.18 39.34 5.06
CA GLY A 12 12.06 39.93 4.36
C GLY A 12 10.79 39.21 4.78
N SER A 13 9.83 39.96 5.29
CA SER A 13 8.54 39.50 5.81
C SER A 13 7.63 38.95 4.71
N THR A 14 7.93 37.76 4.22
CA THR A 14 6.98 36.94 3.49
C THR A 14 6.85 35.62 4.24
N ARG A 15 5.62 35.32 4.67
CA ARG A 15 5.29 34.06 5.34
C ARG A 15 5.91 32.91 4.54
N PRO A 16 6.62 31.95 5.16
CA PRO A 16 6.98 30.73 4.46
C PRO A 16 5.70 30.11 3.93
N ALA A 17 5.68 29.79 2.64
CA ALA A 17 4.57 29.09 2.02
C ALA A 17 4.32 27.81 2.82
N GLU A 18 3.18 27.77 3.50
CA GLU A 18 2.70 26.55 4.14
C GLU A 18 2.65 25.46 3.08
N SER A 19 3.35 24.36 3.36
CA SER A 19 3.13 23.10 2.65
C SER A 19 1.64 22.76 2.75
N LEU A 20 0.93 22.89 1.63
CA LEU A 20 -0.44 22.46 1.47
C LEU A 20 -0.48 20.92 1.38
N THR A 21 -0.13 20.26 2.49
CA THR A 21 -0.42 18.85 2.74
C THR A 21 -1.37 18.73 3.93
N LYS A 22 -2.53 19.40 3.85
CA LYS A 22 -3.68 19.18 4.74
C LYS A 22 -4.98 19.65 4.05
N GLY A 23 -5.60 18.76 3.29
CA GLY A 23 -6.97 18.96 2.82
C GLY A 23 -7.95 18.85 3.98
N THR A 24 -8.34 19.98 4.56
CA THR A 24 -9.58 20.12 5.35
C THR A 24 -10.55 20.95 4.52
N PRO A 25 -11.68 20.40 4.06
CA PRO A 25 -12.65 21.20 3.33
C PRO A 25 -13.49 21.99 4.34
N HIS A 26 -13.16 23.27 4.51
CA HIS A 26 -14.10 24.24 5.09
C HIS A 26 -15.13 24.62 4.03
N ILE A 27 -16.31 24.03 4.15
CA ILE A 27 -17.52 24.45 3.44
C ILE A 27 -18.02 25.73 4.11
N HIS A 28 -18.10 26.83 3.36
CA HIS A 28 -19.00 27.93 3.70
C HIS A 28 -19.87 28.34 2.49
N PRO A 29 -21.12 28.76 2.76
CA PRO A 29 -22.20 28.74 1.80
C PRO A 29 -22.33 30.10 1.11
N ILE A 30 -22.47 30.12 -0.23
CA ILE A 30 -22.91 31.34 -0.92
C ILE A 30 -24.07 31.01 -1.86
N ALA A 31 -25.24 31.37 -1.34
CA ALA A 31 -26.39 31.99 -2.00
C ALA A 31 -26.65 31.73 -3.48
N ARG A 32 -27.75 31.00 -3.70
CA ARG A 32 -28.75 31.13 -4.77
C ARG A 32 -28.57 32.34 -5.71
N ARG A 33 -28.38 32.05 -7.00
CA ARG A 33 -29.08 32.78 -8.07
C ARG A 33 -29.70 31.81 -9.06
N LEU A 34 -31.02 31.90 -9.13
CA LEU A 34 -31.89 31.31 -10.14
C LEU A 34 -31.51 31.88 -11.51
N VAL A 35 -31.25 31.00 -12.47
CA VAL A 35 -31.52 31.29 -13.88
C VAL A 35 -32.21 30.07 -14.46
N SER A 36 -33.50 30.27 -14.75
CA SER A 36 -34.37 29.33 -15.44
C SER A 36 -34.02 29.33 -16.92
N ILE A 37 -33.66 28.18 -17.48
CA ILE A 37 -33.84 27.90 -18.90
C ILE A 37 -34.52 26.53 -19.02
N ALA A 38 -35.76 26.57 -19.46
CA ALA A 38 -36.55 25.41 -19.84
C ALA A 38 -36.33 25.13 -21.32
N VAL A 39 -35.85 23.93 -21.68
CA VAL A 39 -36.07 23.34 -23.01
C VAL A 39 -36.23 21.82 -22.88
N LEU A 40 -37.49 21.40 -23.00
CA LEU A 40 -38.02 20.24 -23.73
C LEU A 40 -37.20 18.94 -23.86
N SER A 41 -37.61 17.94 -23.08
CA SER A 41 -38.10 16.61 -23.50
C SER A 41 -37.43 15.90 -24.70
N LEU A 42 -36.56 14.92 -24.41
CA LEU A 42 -36.64 13.61 -25.04
C LEU A 42 -36.43 12.53 -23.98
N ALA A 43 -37.53 11.90 -23.59
CA ALA A 43 -37.57 10.78 -22.68
C ALA A 43 -37.03 9.52 -23.39
N PHE A 44 -35.78 9.18 -23.09
CA PHE A 44 -35.36 7.78 -23.05
C PHE A 44 -35.10 7.44 -21.58
N PRO A 45 -35.91 6.59 -20.93
CA PRO A 45 -35.47 5.97 -19.70
C PRO A 45 -34.37 4.98 -20.10
N ALA A 46 -33.14 5.46 -20.21
CA ALA A 46 -31.99 4.60 -20.00
C ALA A 46 -32.08 4.19 -18.52
N THR A 47 -32.79 3.11 -18.26
CA THR A 47 -32.57 2.32 -17.06
C THR A 47 -31.12 1.86 -17.15
N LEU A 48 -30.22 2.67 -16.63
CA LEU A 48 -28.93 2.21 -16.12
C LEU A 48 -29.30 1.24 -15.01
N SER A 49 -29.52 -0.02 -15.38
CA SER A 49 -29.35 -1.13 -14.47
C SER A 49 -27.89 -1.09 -14.07
N PHE A 50 -27.59 -0.35 -13.00
CA PHE A 50 -26.45 -0.68 -12.16
C PHE A 50 -26.56 -2.18 -11.92
N ALA A 51 -25.59 -2.93 -12.44
CA ALA A 51 -25.47 -4.35 -12.13
C ALA A 51 -25.49 -4.44 -10.61
N ALA A 52 -26.59 -4.99 -10.07
CA ALA A 52 -26.69 -5.25 -8.65
C ALA A 52 -25.50 -6.14 -8.30
N GLY A 53 -24.53 -5.59 -7.58
CA GLY A 53 -23.49 -6.40 -6.95
C GLY A 53 -24.15 -7.48 -6.10
N ALA A 54 -23.43 -8.57 -5.86
CA ALA A 54 -23.93 -9.64 -5.03
C ALA A 54 -24.58 -9.10 -3.74
N SER A 55 -25.85 -9.40 -3.50
CA SER A 55 -26.51 -8.93 -2.29
C SER A 55 -26.19 -9.89 -1.16
N VAL A 56 -25.25 -9.49 -0.30
CA VAL A 56 -24.98 -10.16 0.97
C VAL A 56 -25.63 -9.33 2.07
N ARG A 57 -26.52 -9.94 2.85
CA ARG A 57 -27.23 -9.26 3.93
C ARG A 57 -27.18 -10.10 5.20
N ALA A 58 -26.72 -9.52 6.30
CA ALA A 58 -26.88 -10.11 7.62
C ALA A 58 -28.35 -9.99 8.06
N VAL A 59 -29.04 -11.12 8.22
CA VAL A 59 -30.43 -11.19 8.70
C VAL A 59 -30.53 -11.39 10.22
N ALA A 60 -29.47 -11.92 10.82
CA ALA A 60 -29.29 -11.98 12.28
C ALA A 60 -27.81 -11.81 12.60
N GLN A 61 -27.48 -11.07 13.66
CA GLN A 61 -26.10 -10.90 14.11
C GLN A 61 -26.05 -10.53 15.60
N ASP A 62 -25.25 -11.27 16.36
CA ASP A 62 -25.04 -11.07 17.79
C ASP A 62 -23.64 -11.56 18.22
N ALA A 63 -23.38 -11.62 19.53
CA ALA A 63 -22.10 -12.08 20.08
C ALA A 63 -21.85 -13.59 19.92
N ARG A 64 -22.84 -14.38 19.51
CA ARG A 64 -22.75 -15.83 19.28
C ARG A 64 -22.61 -16.18 17.80
N GLY A 65 -22.94 -15.28 16.89
CA GLY A 65 -22.76 -15.51 15.46
C GLY A 65 -23.51 -14.53 14.57
N ALA A 66 -23.40 -14.76 13.27
CA ALA A 66 -24.13 -14.02 12.25
C ALA A 66 -24.74 -15.00 11.22
N THR A 67 -25.92 -14.66 10.73
CA THR A 67 -26.61 -15.37 9.65
C THR A 67 -26.74 -14.45 8.46
N PHE A 68 -26.26 -14.91 7.30
CA PHE A 68 -26.22 -14.17 6.06
C PHE A 68 -27.15 -14.79 5.03
N GLU A 69 -27.96 -13.95 4.38
CA GLU A 69 -28.60 -14.27 3.12
C GLU A 69 -27.72 -13.76 1.98
N ILE A 70 -27.46 -14.62 1.01
CA ILE A 70 -26.55 -14.37 -0.10
C ILE A 70 -27.32 -14.63 -1.38
N THR A 71 -27.40 -13.63 -2.25
CA THR A 71 -27.92 -13.77 -3.62
C THR A 71 -26.84 -13.25 -4.58
N PRO A 72 -26.06 -14.16 -5.21
CA PRO A 72 -25.05 -13.77 -6.17
C PRO A 72 -25.66 -13.12 -7.42
N PRO A 73 -24.91 -12.27 -8.14
CA PRO A 73 -25.34 -11.77 -9.44
C PRO A 73 -25.27 -12.90 -10.47
N PRO A 74 -25.93 -12.75 -11.63
CA PRO A 74 -25.91 -13.77 -12.66
C PRO A 74 -24.49 -14.06 -13.15
N ALA A 75 -24.15 -15.35 -13.26
CA ALA A 75 -22.89 -15.80 -13.86
C ALA A 75 -22.96 -15.73 -15.40
N ARG A 76 -21.88 -15.26 -16.02
CA ARG A 76 -21.65 -15.26 -17.46
C ARG A 76 -20.68 -16.38 -17.84
N PHE A 77 -20.92 -16.99 -18.99
CA PHE A 77 -20.20 -18.15 -19.49
C PHE A 77 -19.74 -17.84 -20.91
N ASP A 78 -18.48 -17.46 -21.05
CA ASP A 78 -17.89 -17.03 -22.32
C ASP A 78 -17.03 -18.16 -22.89
N SER A 79 -17.31 -18.58 -24.12
CA SER A 79 -16.49 -19.60 -24.78
C SER A 79 -15.11 -19.05 -25.09
N THR A 80 -14.07 -19.84 -24.79
CA THR A 80 -12.68 -19.48 -25.06
C THR A 80 -11.87 -20.70 -25.49
N SER A 81 -10.74 -20.48 -26.14
CA SER A 81 -9.75 -21.52 -26.40
C SER A 81 -8.42 -21.14 -25.78
N ALA A 82 -7.74 -22.11 -25.16
CA ALA A 82 -6.39 -21.97 -24.64
C ALA A 82 -5.64 -23.26 -24.93
N ASP A 83 -4.37 -23.16 -25.36
CA ASP A 83 -3.50 -24.29 -25.65
C ASP A 83 -4.14 -25.37 -26.56
N GLY A 84 -4.91 -24.92 -27.56
CA GLY A 84 -5.59 -25.79 -28.54
C GLY A 84 -6.84 -26.51 -28.03
N ALA A 85 -7.22 -26.32 -26.76
CA ALA A 85 -8.42 -26.89 -26.15
C ALA A 85 -9.52 -25.84 -25.96
N ARG A 86 -10.79 -26.29 -25.99
CA ARG A 86 -11.96 -25.44 -25.74
C ARG A 86 -12.30 -25.43 -24.25
N TYR A 87 -12.51 -24.23 -23.72
CA TYR A 87 -12.90 -23.98 -22.35
C TYR A 87 -14.06 -23.00 -22.28
N VAL A 88 -14.60 -22.81 -21.09
CA VAL A 88 -15.47 -21.69 -20.75
C VAL A 88 -14.82 -20.84 -19.68
N ARG A 89 -14.80 -19.52 -19.89
CA ARG A 89 -14.46 -18.55 -18.85
C ARG A 89 -15.75 -18.19 -18.12
N VAL A 90 -15.78 -18.45 -16.82
CA VAL A 90 -16.94 -18.12 -15.98
C VAL A 90 -16.65 -16.85 -15.23
N SER A 91 -17.50 -15.83 -15.40
CA SER A 91 -17.36 -14.54 -14.71
C SER A 91 -18.64 -14.18 -13.94
N MET A 92 -18.48 -13.46 -12.83
CA MET A 92 -19.60 -13.02 -11.99
C MET A 92 -19.24 -11.67 -11.37
N PRO A 93 -20.07 -10.62 -11.53
CA PRO A 93 -19.79 -9.30 -10.97
C PRO A 93 -19.52 -9.34 -9.45
N GLY A 94 -18.46 -8.65 -9.00
CA GLY A 94 -18.08 -8.61 -7.58
C GLY A 94 -17.51 -9.91 -7.01
N ALA A 95 -17.34 -10.94 -7.84
CA ALA A 95 -16.59 -12.15 -7.51
C ALA A 95 -15.21 -12.11 -8.16
N TYR A 96 -14.27 -12.86 -7.60
CA TYR A 96 -12.93 -13.04 -8.14
C TYR A 96 -12.69 -14.53 -8.42
N ALA A 97 -11.81 -14.83 -9.38
CA ALA A 97 -11.40 -16.20 -9.67
C ALA A 97 -9.92 -16.33 -9.36
N ALA A 98 -9.60 -16.71 -8.12
CA ALA A 98 -8.24 -16.96 -7.66
C ALA A 98 -8.17 -18.33 -6.97
N ASP A 99 -7.32 -19.20 -7.49
CA ASP A 99 -6.98 -20.50 -6.93
C ASP A 99 -5.55 -20.85 -7.38
N GLU A 100 -5.04 -22.01 -6.99
CA GLU A 100 -3.74 -22.48 -7.46
C GLU A 100 -3.76 -22.74 -8.99
N PRO A 101 -2.63 -22.51 -9.69
CA PRO A 101 -2.51 -22.79 -11.11
C PRO A 101 -2.96 -24.22 -11.47
N GLY A 102 -3.68 -24.34 -12.59
CA GLY A 102 -4.23 -25.59 -13.10
C GLY A 102 -5.58 -26.01 -12.51
N ARG A 103 -6.02 -25.40 -11.41
CA ARG A 103 -7.39 -25.63 -10.88
C ARG A 103 -8.45 -24.89 -11.71
N PRO A 104 -9.73 -25.30 -11.66
CA PRO A 104 -10.81 -24.54 -12.28
C PRO A 104 -10.87 -23.08 -11.87
N SER A 105 -10.75 -22.16 -12.83
CA SER A 105 -10.95 -20.72 -12.63
C SER A 105 -12.45 -20.42 -12.49
N LEU A 106 -12.96 -20.52 -11.26
CA LEU A 106 -14.38 -20.37 -10.93
C LEU A 106 -14.62 -19.16 -10.02
N PRO A 107 -15.68 -18.37 -10.26
CA PRO A 107 -16.01 -17.21 -9.43
C PRO A 107 -16.24 -17.57 -7.96
N THR A 108 -15.59 -16.80 -7.10
CA THR A 108 -15.63 -16.91 -5.65
C THR A 108 -15.97 -15.55 -5.05
N MET A 109 -16.82 -15.56 -4.03
CA MET A 109 -17.18 -14.37 -3.26
C MET A 109 -16.58 -14.44 -1.85
N MET A 110 -16.28 -13.29 -1.26
CA MET A 110 -15.77 -13.19 0.10
C MET A 110 -16.76 -12.39 0.96
N ILE A 111 -17.07 -12.91 2.15
CA ILE A 111 -17.82 -12.20 3.18
C ILE A 111 -16.89 -12.01 4.37
N PRO A 112 -16.35 -10.80 4.59
CA PRO A 112 -15.53 -10.51 5.77
C PRO A 112 -16.40 -10.54 7.03
N VAL A 113 -16.11 -11.45 7.96
CA VAL A 113 -16.85 -11.59 9.21
C VAL A 113 -15.98 -11.14 10.37
N GLY A 114 -16.39 -10.09 11.08
CA GLY A 114 -15.78 -9.70 12.35
C GLY A 114 -16.04 -10.80 13.37
N VAL A 115 -15.00 -11.19 14.11
CA VAL A 115 -15.07 -12.25 15.12
C VAL A 115 -14.75 -11.66 16.48
N PRO A 116 -15.53 -11.97 17.54
CA PRO A 116 -15.23 -11.51 18.88
C PRO A 116 -13.84 -11.98 19.33
N ASP A 117 -13.19 -11.17 20.15
CA ASP A 117 -11.94 -11.59 20.75
C ASP A 117 -12.14 -12.85 21.62
N GLY A 118 -11.14 -13.72 21.66
CA GLY A 118 -11.25 -15.03 22.33
C GLY A 118 -12.06 -16.09 21.56
N MET A 119 -12.76 -15.72 20.48
CA MET A 119 -13.62 -16.62 19.69
C MET A 119 -13.04 -16.91 18.30
N SER A 120 -13.45 -17.99 17.66
CA SER A 120 -13.16 -18.36 16.29
C SER A 120 -14.46 -18.57 15.52
N ALA A 121 -14.46 -18.29 14.22
CA ALA A 121 -15.63 -18.48 13.38
C ALA A 121 -15.74 -19.95 12.95
N ARG A 122 -16.97 -20.47 12.85
CA ARG A 122 -17.30 -21.74 12.20
C ARG A 122 -18.47 -21.51 11.25
N ALA A 123 -18.30 -21.88 9.99
CA ALA A 123 -19.31 -21.68 8.96
C ALA A 123 -20.15 -22.94 8.76
N ARG A 124 -21.45 -22.77 8.57
CA ARG A 124 -22.39 -23.84 8.19
C ARG A 124 -23.39 -23.30 7.18
N VAL A 125 -23.52 -23.98 6.04
CA VAL A 125 -24.58 -23.71 5.08
C VAL A 125 -25.88 -24.28 5.65
N ILE A 126 -26.88 -23.42 5.88
CA ILE A 126 -28.21 -23.81 6.35
C ILE A 126 -29.07 -24.25 5.17
N SER A 127 -28.99 -23.50 4.07
CA SER A 127 -29.64 -23.83 2.81
C SER A 127 -28.86 -23.23 1.64
N ALA A 128 -28.91 -23.89 0.50
CA ALA A 128 -28.37 -23.37 -0.76
C ALA A 128 -29.21 -23.89 -1.93
N ASP A 129 -29.61 -22.98 -2.81
CA ASP A 129 -30.33 -23.26 -4.05
C ASP A 129 -29.38 -23.06 -5.24
N TRP A 130 -29.32 -24.05 -6.13
CA TRP A 130 -28.36 -24.13 -7.23
C TRP A 130 -29.07 -24.30 -8.57
N GLU A 131 -28.60 -23.57 -9.57
CA GLU A 131 -28.92 -23.81 -10.98
C GLU A 131 -27.91 -24.78 -11.59
N GLU A 132 -28.38 -25.85 -12.23
CA GLU A 132 -27.50 -26.69 -13.05
C GLU A 132 -27.41 -26.12 -14.48
N ARG A 133 -26.19 -26.07 -15.01
CA ARG A 133 -25.92 -25.81 -16.42
C ARG A 133 -25.04 -26.92 -16.99
N ALA A 134 -25.56 -27.63 -17.99
CA ALA A 134 -24.88 -28.75 -18.64
C ALA A 134 -24.55 -28.42 -20.11
N GLY A 135 -23.73 -29.25 -20.75
CA GLY A 135 -23.42 -29.15 -22.17
C GLY A 135 -22.38 -28.07 -22.53
N LEU A 136 -21.73 -27.48 -21.53
CA LEU A 136 -20.65 -26.51 -21.71
C LEU A 136 -19.27 -27.21 -21.66
N PRO A 137 -18.24 -26.65 -22.33
CA PRO A 137 -16.86 -27.08 -22.13
C PRO A 137 -16.43 -26.95 -20.66
N PRO A 138 -15.34 -27.62 -20.24
CA PRO A 138 -14.81 -27.47 -18.88
C PRO A 138 -14.38 -26.02 -18.60
N PRO A 139 -14.34 -25.59 -17.33
CA PRO A 139 -13.87 -24.27 -16.97
C PRO A 139 -12.41 -24.08 -17.36
N LEU A 140 -12.04 -22.86 -17.75
CA LEU A 140 -10.65 -22.52 -17.99
C LEU A 140 -9.82 -22.75 -16.72
N PRO A 141 -8.66 -23.42 -16.79
CA PRO A 141 -7.76 -23.54 -15.65
C PRO A 141 -7.22 -22.17 -15.21
N VAL A 142 -6.83 -22.04 -13.94
CA VAL A 142 -6.04 -20.89 -13.50
C VAL A 142 -4.68 -20.96 -14.19
N MET A 143 -4.30 -19.84 -14.80
CA MET A 143 -3.07 -19.68 -15.54
C MET A 143 -1.83 -19.96 -14.68
N LYS A 144 -0.85 -20.63 -15.26
CA LYS A 144 0.50 -20.74 -14.74
C LYS A 144 1.43 -19.90 -15.61
N GLN A 145 2.15 -18.98 -14.99
CA GLN A 145 3.26 -18.30 -15.66
C GLN A 145 4.50 -19.20 -15.55
N ARG A 146 5.10 -19.55 -16.70
CA ARG A 146 6.36 -20.30 -16.75
C ARG A 146 7.45 -19.38 -17.26
N PHE A 147 8.50 -19.19 -16.45
CA PHE A 147 9.71 -18.55 -16.90
C PHE A 147 10.38 -19.38 -18.01
N VAL A 148 10.73 -18.73 -19.11
CA VAL A 148 11.31 -19.37 -20.29
C VAL A 148 12.81 -19.09 -20.36
N ALA A 149 13.20 -17.82 -20.32
CA ALA A 149 14.59 -17.39 -20.44
C ALA A 149 14.75 -15.92 -20.01
N ASP A 150 15.97 -15.51 -19.66
CA ASP A 150 16.33 -14.10 -19.55
C ASP A 150 16.78 -13.59 -20.93
N ASP A 151 16.07 -12.58 -21.46
CA ASP A 151 16.48 -11.86 -22.66
C ASP A 151 17.14 -10.53 -22.24
N PRO A 152 18.43 -10.30 -22.57
CA PRO A 152 19.13 -9.06 -22.24
C PRO A 152 18.49 -7.78 -22.80
N LYS A 153 17.60 -7.88 -23.79
CA LYS A 153 16.92 -6.73 -24.41
C LYS A 153 15.50 -6.52 -23.88
N THR A 154 14.81 -7.58 -23.48
CA THR A 154 13.38 -7.55 -23.11
C THR A 154 13.10 -8.00 -21.67
N GLY A 155 14.12 -8.39 -20.93
CA GLY A 155 14.01 -8.89 -19.55
C GLY A 155 13.59 -10.36 -19.50
N PRO A 156 13.11 -10.83 -18.34
CA PRO A 156 12.67 -12.22 -18.16
C PRO A 156 11.46 -12.53 -19.04
N VAL A 157 11.65 -13.42 -20.01
CA VAL A 157 10.59 -13.92 -20.89
C VAL A 157 9.82 -14.99 -20.15
N SER A 158 8.51 -14.80 -20.04
CA SER A 158 7.58 -15.78 -19.48
C SER A 158 6.54 -16.17 -20.52
N GLU A 159 6.07 -17.41 -20.45
CA GLU A 159 4.90 -17.88 -21.20
C GLU A 159 3.74 -18.15 -20.24
N GLU A 160 2.54 -17.86 -20.70
CA GLU A 160 1.30 -18.23 -20.03
C GLU A 160 0.89 -19.63 -20.48
N ARG A 161 0.60 -20.52 -19.52
CA ARG A 161 0.03 -21.84 -19.79
C ARG A 161 -1.23 -22.09 -18.99
N TYR A 162 -2.14 -22.84 -19.58
CA TYR A 162 -3.40 -23.25 -18.99
C TYR A 162 -3.42 -24.78 -18.85
N ASP A 163 -2.51 -25.30 -18.02
CA ASP A 163 -2.35 -26.74 -17.78
C ASP A 163 -3.43 -27.24 -16.79
N PRO A 164 -4.45 -28.02 -17.21
CA PRO A 164 -5.50 -28.48 -16.30
C PRO A 164 -4.95 -29.51 -15.31
N ASP A 165 -5.25 -29.34 -14.02
CA ASP A 165 -4.86 -30.32 -13.00
C ASP A 165 -5.61 -31.65 -13.23
N PRO A 166 -4.91 -32.75 -13.57
CA PRO A 166 -5.54 -34.03 -13.86
C PRO A 166 -6.27 -34.61 -12.64
N ALA A 167 -5.87 -34.25 -11.41
CA ALA A 167 -6.55 -34.70 -10.20
C ALA A 167 -7.94 -34.07 -10.03
N ILE A 168 -8.23 -32.96 -10.69
CA ILE A 168 -9.54 -32.31 -10.67
C ILE A 168 -10.26 -32.57 -11.98
N TYR A 169 -9.68 -32.19 -13.12
CA TYR A 169 -10.33 -32.29 -14.42
C TYR A 169 -10.54 -33.73 -14.90
N GLY A 170 -9.71 -34.67 -14.41
CA GLY A 170 -9.83 -36.10 -14.72
C GLY A 170 -10.70 -36.91 -13.77
N ARG A 171 -11.20 -36.31 -12.67
CA ARG A 171 -12.05 -37.00 -11.67
C ARG A 171 -13.53 -36.67 -11.85
N GLY A 172 -14.40 -37.54 -11.35
CA GLY A 172 -15.85 -37.33 -11.33
C GLY A 172 -16.39 -36.63 -10.08
N GLU A 173 -15.56 -35.84 -9.38
CA GLU A 173 -15.94 -35.18 -8.13
C GLU A 173 -16.18 -33.68 -8.36
N ILE A 174 -17.22 -33.14 -7.71
CA ILE A 174 -17.54 -31.72 -7.79
C ILE A 174 -16.46 -30.85 -7.13
N TRP A 175 -15.99 -29.85 -7.87
CA TRP A 175 -14.98 -28.88 -7.45
C TRP A 175 -15.51 -27.45 -7.39
N PRO A 176 -15.20 -26.67 -6.33
CA PRO A 176 -14.70 -27.15 -5.05
C PRO A 176 -15.72 -28.04 -4.33
N ARG A 177 -15.25 -28.91 -3.43
CA ARG A 177 -16.13 -29.81 -2.67
C ARG A 177 -17.03 -29.06 -1.69
N ASP A 178 -16.46 -28.08 -0.99
CA ASP A 178 -17.19 -27.27 -0.02
C ASP A 178 -17.72 -26.00 -0.67
N ALA A 179 -19.02 -25.74 -0.48
CA ALA A 179 -19.65 -24.52 -1.00
C ALA A 179 -19.20 -23.26 -0.24
N VAL A 180 -18.78 -23.41 1.02
CA VAL A 180 -18.23 -22.34 1.85
C VAL A 180 -17.05 -22.87 2.64
N THR A 181 -15.94 -22.14 2.62
CA THR A 181 -14.81 -22.34 3.52
C THR A 181 -14.52 -21.08 4.31
N LEU A 182 -13.86 -21.20 5.45
CA LEU A 182 -13.30 -20.05 6.17
C LEU A 182 -11.84 -19.92 5.78
N GLY A 183 -11.44 -18.73 5.36
CA GLY A 183 -10.03 -18.41 5.12
C GLY A 183 -9.30 -18.03 6.39
N GLU A 184 -8.01 -17.74 6.23
CA GLU A 184 -7.17 -17.25 7.32
C GLU A 184 -7.66 -15.87 7.80
N GLY A 185 -7.70 -15.70 9.12
CA GLY A 185 -8.12 -14.43 9.71
C GLY A 185 -6.99 -13.41 9.76
N GLY A 186 -7.36 -12.14 9.77
CA GLY A 186 -6.41 -11.04 9.90
C GLY A 186 -6.99 -9.84 10.64
N PRO A 187 -6.15 -8.92 11.11
CA PRO A 187 -6.61 -7.66 11.68
C PRO A 187 -7.22 -6.77 10.58
N LEU A 188 -8.35 -6.15 10.88
CA LEU A 188 -8.94 -5.06 10.10
C LEU A 188 -9.18 -3.88 11.03
N GLY A 189 -8.27 -2.90 11.01
CA GLY A 189 -8.28 -1.81 11.99
C GLY A 189 -8.15 -2.34 13.41
N ASP A 190 -9.19 -2.13 14.22
CA ASP A 190 -9.29 -2.60 15.61
C ASP A 190 -10.10 -3.90 15.80
N SER A 191 -10.47 -4.58 14.71
CA SER A 191 -11.26 -5.82 14.72
C SER A 191 -10.47 -7.02 14.19
N TRP A 192 -10.75 -8.22 14.68
CA TRP A 192 -10.31 -9.47 14.04
C TRP A 192 -11.34 -9.91 13.01
N MET A 193 -10.93 -10.13 11.76
CA MET A 193 -11.81 -10.51 10.66
C MET A 193 -11.40 -11.89 10.13
N MET A 194 -12.39 -12.74 9.86
CA MET A 194 -12.20 -14.00 9.14
C MET A 194 -13.05 -13.99 7.86
N PRO A 195 -12.48 -14.27 6.68
CA PRO A 195 -13.24 -14.29 5.44
C PRO A 195 -14.01 -15.60 5.30
N ALA A 196 -15.33 -15.53 5.13
CA ALA A 196 -16.12 -16.65 4.63
C ALA A 196 -16.09 -16.63 3.10
N ILE A 197 -15.45 -17.64 2.52
CA ILE A 197 -15.21 -17.79 1.10
C ILE A 197 -16.34 -18.63 0.51
N VAL A 198 -17.22 -18.00 -0.27
CA VAL A 198 -18.40 -18.62 -0.88
C VAL A 198 -18.07 -19.00 -2.33
N ARG A 199 -18.13 -20.30 -2.63
CA ARG A 199 -17.87 -20.85 -3.96
C ARG A 199 -19.15 -20.78 -4.80
N ALA A 200 -19.40 -19.60 -5.36
CA ALA A 200 -20.66 -19.29 -6.05
C ALA A 200 -20.88 -20.10 -7.34
N VAL A 201 -19.80 -20.62 -7.94
CA VAL A 201 -19.88 -21.59 -9.04
C VAL A 201 -19.03 -22.80 -8.69
N ARG A 202 -19.58 -23.99 -8.97
CA ARG A 202 -18.91 -25.28 -8.81
C ARG A 202 -19.01 -26.07 -10.11
N TYR A 203 -18.05 -26.94 -10.36
CA TYR A 203 -17.98 -27.74 -11.58
C TYR A 203 -17.83 -29.22 -11.25
N ASP A 204 -18.67 -30.05 -11.86
CA ASP A 204 -18.56 -31.50 -11.86
C ASP A 204 -17.94 -31.95 -13.20
N PRO A 205 -16.67 -32.41 -13.20
CA PRO A 205 -15.99 -32.86 -14.41
C PRO A 205 -16.54 -34.17 -14.96
N GLY A 206 -17.04 -35.06 -14.09
CA GLY A 206 -17.57 -36.38 -14.48
C GLY A 206 -18.87 -36.25 -15.27
N HIS A 207 -19.75 -35.35 -14.84
CA HIS A 207 -21.03 -35.11 -15.50
C HIS A 207 -21.01 -33.91 -16.47
N LYS A 208 -19.90 -33.15 -16.52
CA LYS A 208 -19.73 -31.92 -17.30
C LYS A 208 -20.83 -30.89 -17.01
N ARG A 209 -21.03 -30.61 -15.72
CA ARG A 209 -22.07 -29.69 -15.23
C ARG A 209 -21.50 -28.62 -14.34
N PHE A 210 -22.05 -27.43 -14.46
CA PHE A 210 -21.83 -26.33 -13.53
C PHE A 210 -23.01 -26.23 -12.58
N SER A 211 -22.74 -26.02 -11.29
CA SER A 211 -23.73 -25.62 -10.30
C SER A 211 -23.51 -24.14 -9.98
N VAL A 212 -24.47 -23.29 -10.31
CA VAL A 212 -24.41 -21.83 -10.09
C VAL A 212 -25.33 -21.47 -8.93
N LEU A 213 -24.81 -20.80 -7.91
CA LEU A 213 -25.56 -20.47 -6.71
C LEU A 213 -26.62 -19.39 -7.02
N LYS A 214 -27.89 -19.68 -6.74
CA LYS A 214 -28.99 -18.71 -6.80
C LYS A 214 -29.17 -17.98 -5.49
N ARG A 215 -29.20 -18.75 -4.39
CA ARG A 215 -29.41 -18.22 -3.04
C ARG A 215 -28.77 -19.12 -2.01
N MET A 216 -28.18 -18.54 -0.97
CA MET A 216 -27.65 -19.27 0.19
C MET A 216 -28.05 -18.60 1.50
N THR A 217 -28.37 -19.42 2.50
CA THR A 217 -28.38 -18.99 3.91
C THR A 217 -27.16 -19.58 4.60
N LEU A 218 -26.24 -18.71 5.01
CA LEU A 218 -25.00 -19.08 5.68
C LEU A 218 -25.07 -18.68 7.15
N ARG A 219 -24.85 -19.63 8.07
CA ARG A 219 -24.64 -19.36 9.49
C ARG A 219 -23.14 -19.37 9.79
N VAL A 220 -22.67 -18.34 10.48
CA VAL A 220 -21.34 -18.28 11.07
C VAL A 220 -21.50 -18.21 12.57
N ASP A 221 -21.07 -19.26 13.28
CA ASP A 221 -21.07 -19.34 14.73
C ASP A 221 -19.72 -18.90 15.30
N PHE A 222 -19.75 -18.16 16.41
CA PHE A 222 -18.58 -17.81 17.19
C PHE A 222 -18.42 -18.79 18.33
N VAL A 223 -17.37 -19.59 18.26
CA VAL A 223 -17.03 -20.61 19.26
C VAL A 223 -15.72 -20.24 19.94
N GLN A 224 -15.45 -20.75 21.14
CA GLN A 224 -14.20 -20.48 21.82
C GLN A 224 -13.00 -20.89 20.94
N ALA A 225 -12.08 -19.95 20.73
CA ALA A 225 -10.87 -20.22 19.98
C ALA A 225 -9.95 -21.15 20.78
N THR A 226 -9.30 -22.07 20.08
CA THR A 226 -8.25 -22.91 20.66
C THR A 226 -7.03 -22.07 21.04
N ALA A 227 -6.21 -22.56 21.97
CA ALA A 227 -4.96 -21.88 22.36
C ALA A 227 -4.03 -21.64 21.15
N ARG A 228 -4.01 -22.57 20.18
CA ARG A 228 -3.24 -22.43 18.93
C ARG A 228 -3.76 -21.27 18.08
N GLU A 229 -5.08 -21.18 17.87
CA GLU A 229 -5.69 -20.08 17.12
C GLU A 229 -5.42 -18.73 17.81
N LEU A 230 -5.49 -18.66 19.14
CA LEU A 230 -5.23 -17.41 19.87
C LEU A 230 -3.75 -17.01 19.87
N LYS A 231 -2.82 -17.96 19.83
CA LYS A 231 -1.37 -17.69 19.78
C LYS A 231 -0.96 -17.02 18.47
N LEU A 232 -1.63 -17.37 17.37
CA LEU A 232 -1.36 -16.81 16.04
C LEU A 232 -2.01 -15.43 15.84
N ARG A 233 -2.84 -14.97 16.79
CA ARG A 233 -3.58 -13.71 16.67
C ARG A 233 -2.84 -12.56 17.35
N PRO A 234 -2.42 -11.52 16.60
CA PRO A 234 -1.95 -10.30 17.22
C PRO A 234 -3.08 -9.65 18.03
N ALA A 235 -2.73 -9.02 19.15
CA ALA A 235 -3.67 -8.20 19.90
C ALA A 235 -4.03 -6.98 19.04
N VAL A 236 -5.29 -6.90 18.61
CA VAL A 236 -5.76 -5.76 17.83
C VAL A 236 -6.06 -4.60 18.78
N ARG A 237 -5.46 -3.43 18.55
CA ARG A 237 -5.61 -2.25 19.41
C ARG A 237 -6.16 -1.08 18.59
N PRO A 238 -7.12 -0.31 19.14
CA PRO A 238 -7.49 0.97 18.54
C PRO A 238 -6.28 1.90 18.51
N GLY A 239 -5.85 2.29 17.31
CA GLY A 239 -4.85 3.34 17.09
C GLY A 239 -5.49 4.73 17.10
N ALA A 240 -4.68 5.77 16.85
CA ALA A 240 -5.15 7.15 16.72
C ALA A 240 -6.24 7.29 15.63
N ASP A 241 -6.21 6.43 14.61
CA ASP A 241 -7.10 6.46 13.44
C ASP A 241 -8.36 5.59 13.59
N VAL A 242 -8.74 5.21 14.81
CA VAL A 242 -9.91 4.34 15.06
C VAL A 242 -11.18 4.83 14.36
N GLY A 243 -11.39 6.15 14.29
CA GLY A 243 -12.53 6.74 13.60
C GLY A 243 -12.53 6.47 12.10
N VAL A 244 -11.38 6.55 11.44
CA VAL A 244 -11.21 6.26 10.01
C VAL A 244 -11.47 4.78 9.75
N TRP A 245 -10.90 3.91 10.59
CA TRP A 245 -11.10 2.47 10.48
C TRP A 245 -12.54 2.02 10.71
N GLN A 246 -13.31 2.70 11.56
CA GLN A 246 -14.72 2.39 11.75
C GLN A 246 -15.55 2.59 10.48
N HIS A 247 -15.19 3.57 9.62
CA HIS A 247 -15.87 3.78 8.35
C HIS A 247 -15.55 2.66 7.37
N VAL A 248 -14.27 2.25 7.29
CA VAL A 248 -13.82 1.12 6.46
C VAL A 248 -14.50 -0.19 6.90
N GLN A 249 -14.50 -0.46 8.21
CA GLN A 249 -15.13 -1.64 8.79
C GLN A 249 -16.64 -1.69 8.54
N ARG A 250 -17.33 -0.54 8.55
CA ARG A 250 -18.77 -0.48 8.26
C ARG A 250 -19.09 -0.98 6.86
N THR A 251 -18.23 -0.67 5.90
CA THR A 251 -18.39 -1.08 4.51
C THR A 251 -17.90 -2.51 4.28
N MET A 252 -16.83 -2.94 4.95
CA MET A 252 -16.20 -4.23 4.70
C MET A 252 -16.80 -5.39 5.50
N LEU A 253 -17.16 -5.20 6.77
CA LEU A 253 -17.61 -6.30 7.63
C LEU A 253 -19.10 -6.61 7.40
N GLY A 254 -19.41 -7.83 6.99
CA GLY A 254 -20.79 -8.28 6.78
C GLY A 254 -21.64 -8.23 8.05
N ASN A 255 -21.03 -8.33 9.24
CA ASN A 255 -21.68 -8.28 10.55
C ASN A 255 -21.24 -7.08 11.39
N TYR A 256 -20.94 -5.94 10.74
CA TYR A 256 -20.43 -4.74 11.40
C TYR A 256 -21.24 -4.30 12.62
N GLU A 257 -22.59 -4.39 12.56
CA GLU A 257 -23.48 -3.93 13.62
C GLU A 257 -23.28 -4.68 14.95
N SER A 258 -23.00 -5.99 14.87
CA SER A 258 -22.54 -6.78 16.03
C SER A 258 -21.07 -6.53 16.35
N ALA A 259 -20.22 -6.47 15.31
CA ALA A 259 -18.77 -6.47 15.48
C ALA A 259 -18.24 -5.24 16.21
N ARG A 260 -18.85 -4.06 15.97
CA ARG A 260 -18.51 -2.82 16.66
C ARG A 260 -18.71 -2.86 18.19
N ARG A 261 -19.46 -3.86 18.69
CA ARG A 261 -19.77 -4.04 20.12
C ARG A 261 -19.01 -5.20 20.75
N PHE A 262 -18.19 -5.93 19.99
CA PHE A 262 -17.51 -7.08 20.55
C PHE A 262 -16.53 -6.69 21.66
N PRO A 263 -16.47 -7.50 22.73
CA PRO A 263 -15.49 -7.27 23.78
C PRO A 263 -14.10 -7.33 23.17
N ARG A 264 -13.31 -6.31 23.48
CA ARG A 264 -11.89 -6.27 23.15
C ARG A 264 -11.13 -6.87 24.32
N ARG A 265 -10.07 -7.62 24.07
CA ARG A 265 -9.15 -8.07 25.13
C ARG A 265 -8.63 -6.85 25.86
N THR A 266 -9.14 -6.62 27.06
CA THR A 266 -8.38 -5.89 28.07
C THR A 266 -7.32 -6.88 28.51
N THR A 267 -6.07 -6.66 28.11
CA THR A 267 -4.96 -7.36 28.74
C THR A 267 -5.04 -7.07 30.24
N VAL A 268 -5.46 -8.04 31.03
CA VAL A 268 -5.39 -7.99 32.49
C VAL A 268 -3.91 -7.85 32.83
N GLY A 269 -3.52 -6.64 33.24
CA GLY A 269 -2.14 -6.15 33.33
C GLY A 269 -1.95 -4.74 32.76
N ALA A 270 -2.89 -4.23 31.96
CA ALA A 270 -2.91 -2.85 31.51
C ALA A 270 -3.86 -2.03 32.39
N GLN A 271 -3.32 -1.40 33.44
CA GLN A 271 -3.95 -0.23 34.05
C GLN A 271 -4.20 0.82 32.95
N PRO A 272 -5.27 1.64 33.06
CA PRO A 272 -5.40 2.82 32.22
C PRO A 272 -4.10 3.60 32.34
N ALA A 273 -3.42 3.83 31.22
CA ALA A 273 -2.20 4.61 31.20
C ALA A 273 -2.54 5.97 31.80
N ARG A 274 -2.19 6.17 33.08
CA ARG A 274 -1.73 7.47 33.54
C ARG A 274 -0.73 7.93 32.47
N LEU A 275 -0.85 9.19 32.03
CA LEU A 275 0.20 9.91 31.28
C LEU A 275 1.54 9.34 31.71
N PRO A 276 2.35 8.79 30.78
CA PRO A 276 3.35 7.80 31.13
C PRO A 276 4.28 8.36 32.20
N SER A 277 4.11 7.89 33.44
CA SER A 277 5.19 7.93 34.41
C SER A 277 6.23 7.00 33.83
N ARG A 278 7.24 7.61 33.22
CA ARG A 278 8.44 7.03 32.61
C ARG A 278 8.82 5.74 33.35
N ALA A 279 8.38 4.59 32.85
CA ALA A 279 8.86 3.32 33.36
C ALA A 279 10.38 3.30 33.10
N PRO A 280 11.21 2.88 34.06
CA PRO A 280 12.62 2.70 33.79
C PRO A 280 12.71 1.67 32.67
N ARG A 281 13.26 2.10 31.52
CA ARG A 281 13.56 1.25 30.37
C ARG A 281 14.24 -0.01 30.91
N ARG A 282 13.80 -1.19 30.45
CA ARG A 282 14.59 -2.42 30.59
C ARG A 282 16.02 -2.10 30.13
N ALA A 283 16.97 -2.20 31.06
CA ALA A 283 18.39 -2.15 30.76
C ALA A 283 18.67 -3.25 29.72
N GLY A 284 19.05 -2.87 28.51
CA GLY A 284 19.23 -3.82 27.41
C GLY A 284 19.81 -3.24 26.12
N ALA A 285 19.75 -1.92 25.92
CA ALA A 285 20.64 -1.22 25.00
C ALA A 285 21.08 0.06 25.70
N ALA A 286 22.39 0.28 25.82
CA ALA A 286 22.93 1.48 26.47
C ALA A 286 22.44 2.76 25.78
N ASN A 287 22.11 2.69 24.48
CA ASN A 287 21.77 3.83 23.63
C ASN A 287 20.53 3.48 22.76
N PRO A 288 19.32 4.03 23.01
CA PRO A 288 18.15 3.83 22.14
C PRO A 288 18.35 4.37 20.73
N GLU A 289 17.64 3.75 19.79
CA GLU A 289 17.71 4.07 18.36
C GLU A 289 16.46 4.78 17.89
N PHE A 290 16.63 5.74 16.98
CA PHE A 290 15.60 6.60 16.47
C PHE A 290 15.46 6.38 14.97
N ARG A 291 14.26 5.99 14.54
CA ARG A 291 13.95 5.74 13.14
C ARG A 291 13.73 7.05 12.40
N ILE A 292 14.45 7.25 11.31
CA ILE A 292 14.29 8.38 10.37
C ILE A 292 13.80 7.80 9.05
N SER A 293 12.63 8.24 8.59
CA SER A 293 12.05 7.82 7.32
C SER A 293 12.31 8.88 6.26
N VAL A 294 12.92 8.51 5.15
CA VAL A 294 13.31 9.42 4.07
C VAL A 294 12.61 9.04 2.78
N THR A 295 11.76 9.93 2.28
CA THR A 295 11.03 9.75 1.03
C THR A 295 11.71 10.43 -0.15
N THR A 296 12.61 11.38 0.08
CA THR A 296 13.26 12.15 -0.99
C THR A 296 14.77 12.06 -0.83
N THR A 297 15.46 11.73 -1.92
CA THR A 297 16.92 11.70 -1.94
C THR A 297 17.49 13.11 -1.84
N GLY A 298 18.49 13.30 -0.99
CA GLY A 298 19.19 14.55 -0.83
C GLY A 298 19.70 14.76 0.60
N TRP A 299 20.16 15.98 0.87
CA TRP A 299 20.59 16.38 2.20
C TRP A 299 19.40 16.46 3.15
N SER A 300 19.43 15.62 4.18
CA SER A 300 18.43 15.54 5.24
C SER A 300 19.02 16.04 6.54
N SER A 301 18.26 16.84 7.28
CA SER A 301 18.70 17.40 8.57
C SER A 301 17.71 17.06 9.68
N VAL A 302 18.25 16.65 10.83
CA VAL A 302 17.48 16.30 12.02
C VAL A 302 17.92 17.20 13.17
N SER A 303 17.01 18.05 13.63
CA SER A 303 17.29 18.98 14.74
C SER A 303 17.18 18.29 16.10
N TYR A 304 17.92 18.79 17.10
CA TYR A 304 17.75 18.35 18.48
C TYR A 304 16.32 18.53 18.97
N ALA A 305 15.64 19.62 18.59
CA ALA A 305 14.25 19.85 18.99
C ALA A 305 13.31 18.71 18.55
N SER A 306 13.47 18.24 17.31
CA SER A 306 12.72 17.08 16.79
C SER A 306 13.05 15.79 17.55
N MET A 307 14.32 15.59 17.88
CA MET A 307 14.78 14.40 18.60
C MET A 307 14.36 14.39 20.07
N ALA A 308 14.44 15.52 20.74
CA ALA A 308 13.99 15.71 22.12
C ALA A 308 12.48 15.45 22.23
N ALA A 309 11.68 15.90 21.26
CA ALA A 309 10.25 15.59 21.18
C ALA A 309 9.99 14.07 21.00
N ALA A 310 10.90 13.35 20.34
CA ALA A 310 10.88 11.89 20.21
C ALA A 310 11.48 11.14 21.42
N GLY A 311 11.93 11.85 22.46
CA GLY A 311 12.48 11.26 23.69
C GLY A 311 13.99 11.01 23.68
N PHE A 312 14.73 11.73 22.83
CA PHE A 312 16.20 11.75 22.85
C PHE A 312 16.71 12.40 24.15
N PRO A 313 17.72 11.82 24.83
CA PRO A 313 18.23 12.35 26.09
C PRO A 313 19.10 13.59 25.89
N ALA A 314 19.08 14.49 26.88
CA ALA A 314 20.01 15.62 26.94
C ALA A 314 21.41 15.16 27.34
N GLY A 315 22.44 15.97 27.03
CA GLY A 315 23.81 15.75 27.49
C GLY A 315 24.61 14.73 26.70
N VAL A 316 24.09 14.26 25.56
CA VAL A 316 24.84 13.40 24.63
C VAL A 316 25.82 14.26 23.84
N SER A 317 27.08 13.84 23.76
CA SER A 317 28.05 14.58 22.94
C SER A 317 27.67 14.51 21.46
N ILE A 318 27.70 15.66 20.78
CA ILE A 318 27.30 15.74 19.37
C ILE A 318 28.21 14.90 18.46
N SER A 319 29.47 14.68 18.85
CA SER A 319 30.44 13.86 18.11
C SER A 319 30.12 12.36 18.15
N GLN A 320 29.34 11.92 19.14
CA GLN A 320 28.96 10.52 19.34
C GLN A 320 27.73 10.13 18.53
N ILE A 321 27.01 11.08 17.94
CA ILE A 321 25.76 10.82 17.22
C ILE A 321 26.07 10.35 15.81
N GLY A 322 25.68 9.12 15.52
CA GLY A 322 25.80 8.53 14.19
C GLY A 322 24.44 8.20 13.58
N VAL A 323 24.48 7.97 12.27
CA VAL A 323 23.36 7.46 11.49
C VAL A 323 23.79 6.18 10.81
N TRP A 324 22.93 5.17 10.80
CA TRP A 324 23.16 3.90 10.13
C TRP A 324 22.00 3.55 9.20
N GLU A 325 22.34 3.03 8.03
CA GLU A 325 21.40 2.30 7.19
C GLU A 325 21.48 0.82 7.53
N ARG A 326 20.33 0.18 7.64
CA ARG A 326 20.24 -1.27 7.91
C ARG A 326 19.68 -1.98 6.71
N GLY A 327 20.21 -3.17 6.46
CA GLY A 327 19.74 -4.03 5.39
C GLY A 327 19.91 -5.50 5.74
N TYR A 328 19.73 -6.32 4.72
CA TYR A 328 19.97 -7.76 4.75
C TYR A 328 20.83 -8.10 3.53
N ASP A 329 21.84 -8.95 3.72
CA ASP A 329 22.58 -9.57 2.64
C ASP A 329 22.00 -10.97 2.41
N ASP A 330 21.25 -11.13 1.32
CA ASP A 330 20.60 -12.40 0.97
C ASP A 330 21.60 -13.51 0.63
N VAL A 331 22.81 -13.16 0.16
CA VAL A 331 23.84 -14.16 -0.18
C VAL A 331 24.48 -14.70 1.08
N GLY A 332 24.79 -13.79 2.02
CA GLY A 332 25.38 -14.14 3.32
C GLY A 332 24.36 -14.56 4.38
N ASP A 333 23.06 -14.46 4.09
CA ASP A 333 21.95 -14.67 5.04
C ASP A 333 22.17 -13.93 6.37
N SER A 334 22.55 -12.65 6.27
CA SER A 334 22.98 -11.88 7.44
C SER A 334 22.50 -10.43 7.42
N ALA A 335 22.27 -9.86 8.60
CA ALA A 335 21.91 -8.45 8.72
C ALA A 335 23.12 -7.55 8.46
N THR A 336 22.93 -6.49 7.70
CA THR A 336 23.95 -5.47 7.41
C THR A 336 23.65 -4.16 8.13
N SER A 337 24.70 -3.45 8.52
CA SER A 337 24.61 -2.13 9.17
C SER A 337 25.71 -1.22 8.66
N THR A 338 25.35 -0.27 7.82
CA THR A 338 26.27 0.62 7.14
C THR A 338 26.24 2.00 7.80
N PRO A 339 27.36 2.50 8.35
CA PRO A 339 27.42 3.86 8.88
C PRO A 339 27.27 4.87 7.75
N ILE A 340 26.46 5.90 8.00
CA ILE A 340 26.23 7.02 7.09
C ILE A 340 27.01 8.22 7.62
N PRO A 341 27.88 8.84 6.81
CA PRO A 341 28.60 10.03 7.20
C PRO A 341 27.66 11.19 7.56
N VAL A 342 27.96 11.87 8.67
CA VAL A 342 27.16 12.98 9.18
C VAL A 342 27.98 14.26 9.29
N VAL A 343 27.32 15.39 9.08
CA VAL A 343 27.82 16.74 9.36
C VAL A 343 27.07 17.27 10.58
N THR A 344 27.81 17.58 11.63
CA THR A 344 27.26 18.14 12.87
C THR A 344 27.17 19.66 12.74
N ARG A 345 26.03 20.23 13.14
CA ARG A 345 25.87 21.66 13.34
C ARG A 345 25.69 21.89 14.83
N ASP A 346 26.78 22.28 15.48
CA ASP A 346 26.81 22.72 16.87
C ASP A 346 26.68 24.25 16.90
N ALA A 347 25.49 24.75 17.23
CA ALA A 347 25.16 26.17 17.13
C ALA A 347 25.83 27.02 18.23
N ASN A 348 26.14 26.42 19.38
CA ASN A 348 26.72 27.09 20.53
C ASN A 348 28.17 26.65 20.83
N ALA A 349 28.71 25.73 20.02
CA ALA A 349 30.07 25.18 20.10
C ALA A 349 30.39 24.51 21.45
N ASN A 350 29.40 23.94 22.13
CA ASN A 350 29.58 23.32 23.45
C ASN A 350 29.89 21.81 23.40
N GLY A 351 29.89 21.20 22.20
CA GLY A 351 30.19 19.79 22.00
C GLY A 351 29.10 18.81 22.46
N VAL A 352 27.92 19.32 22.82
CA VAL A 352 26.75 18.58 23.30
C VAL A 352 25.61 18.81 22.31
N PHE A 353 24.92 17.74 21.91
CA PHE A 353 23.76 17.89 21.02
C PHE A 353 22.57 18.44 21.79
N ASP A 354 22.32 19.74 21.65
CA ASP A 354 21.27 20.44 22.37
C ASP A 354 20.53 21.50 21.52
N SER A 355 19.87 22.45 22.20
CA SER A 355 18.94 23.38 21.58
C SER A 355 19.61 24.27 20.53
N GLY A 356 19.25 24.07 19.27
CA GLY A 356 19.78 24.81 18.11
C GLY A 356 20.60 23.91 17.17
N ASP A 357 21.01 22.75 17.67
CA ASP A 357 21.86 21.84 16.94
C ASP A 357 21.10 20.96 15.96
N ALA A 358 21.83 20.47 14.97
CA ALA A 358 21.33 19.50 14.01
C ALA A 358 22.40 18.54 13.54
N ILE A 359 21.96 17.35 13.13
CA ILE A 359 22.76 16.39 12.39
C ILE A 359 22.25 16.37 10.96
N THR A 360 23.14 16.54 10.00
CA THR A 360 22.83 16.57 8.58
C THR A 360 23.56 15.45 7.85
N PHE A 361 22.88 14.72 6.97
CA PHE A 361 23.46 13.62 6.21
C PHE A 361 22.82 13.51 4.83
N TYR A 362 23.53 12.91 3.88
CA TYR A 362 22.99 12.64 2.56
C TYR A 362 22.18 11.34 2.62
N ALA A 363 20.88 11.45 2.44
CA ALA A 363 19.96 10.34 2.50
C ALA A 363 19.45 10.00 1.10
N ARG A 364 19.20 8.73 0.82
CA ARG A 364 18.55 8.26 -0.41
C ARG A 364 17.17 7.72 -0.05
N ASN A 365 16.16 8.02 -0.87
CA ASN A 365 14.91 7.28 -0.83
C ASN A 365 15.15 5.82 -1.25
N LEU A 366 14.14 4.95 -1.13
CA LEU A 366 14.38 3.53 -1.39
C LEU A 366 14.74 3.29 -2.86
N ARG A 367 14.06 3.98 -3.78
CA ARG A 367 14.24 3.82 -5.24
C ARG A 367 15.66 4.15 -5.70
N ASP A 368 16.24 5.25 -5.22
CA ASP A 368 17.63 5.63 -5.54
C ASP A 368 18.65 4.80 -4.78
N ARG A 369 18.24 4.18 -3.66
CA ARG A 369 19.10 3.30 -2.87
C ARG A 369 19.30 1.93 -3.53
N VAL A 370 18.22 1.32 -4.02
CA VAL A 370 18.24 -0.04 -4.59
C VAL A 370 18.23 -0.05 -6.12
N GLY A 371 17.88 1.08 -6.74
CA GLY A 371 17.78 1.24 -8.19
C GLY A 371 16.36 1.01 -8.71
N PRO A 372 16.05 1.48 -9.93
CA PRO A 372 14.68 1.52 -10.47
C PRO A 372 14.07 0.14 -10.75
N LEU A 373 14.88 -0.90 -10.92
CA LEU A 373 14.43 -2.26 -11.28
C LEU A 373 14.32 -3.21 -10.09
N SER A 374 14.55 -2.72 -8.87
CA SER A 374 14.60 -3.56 -7.68
C SER A 374 13.21 -3.96 -7.19
N ILE A 375 13.07 -5.20 -6.71
CA ILE A 375 11.80 -5.77 -6.23
C ILE A 375 11.26 -5.07 -4.97
N GLU A 376 12.15 -4.47 -4.18
CA GLU A 376 11.86 -3.77 -2.93
C GLU A 376 10.99 -2.53 -3.15
N ASN A 377 11.04 -1.95 -4.36
CA ASN A 377 10.25 -0.77 -4.73
C ASN A 377 8.74 -1.02 -4.68
N ARG A 378 8.27 -2.28 -4.62
CA ARG A 378 6.85 -2.63 -4.44
C ARG A 378 6.32 -2.29 -3.05
N TYR A 379 7.17 -2.30 -2.03
CA TYR A 379 6.73 -2.32 -0.63
C TYR A 379 6.83 -0.96 0.05
N ALA A 380 7.72 -0.09 -0.41
CA ALA A 380 7.88 1.25 0.15
C ALA A 380 8.58 2.20 -0.83
N TYR A 381 8.26 3.49 -0.71
CA TYR A 381 9.05 4.56 -1.32
C TYR A 381 10.10 5.12 -0.34
N ALA A 382 9.81 5.03 0.96
CA ALA A 382 10.67 5.57 2.00
C ALA A 382 11.80 4.59 2.37
N ASN A 383 13.03 5.08 2.38
CA ASN A 383 14.14 4.38 3.01
C ASN A 383 14.19 4.72 4.52
N VAL A 384 14.81 3.85 5.31
CA VAL A 384 14.87 3.98 6.76
C VAL A 384 16.29 4.04 7.26
N TYR A 385 16.61 5.12 7.95
CA TYR A 385 17.86 5.33 8.66
C TYR A 385 17.63 5.25 10.17
N TRP A 386 18.68 4.90 10.90
CA TRP A 386 18.65 4.77 12.35
C TRP A 386 19.68 5.70 12.95
N LEU A 387 19.22 6.67 13.74
CA LEU A 387 20.08 7.56 14.51
C LEU A 387 20.24 6.99 15.91
N THR A 388 21.48 6.87 16.35
CA THR A 388 21.84 6.54 17.73
C THR A 388 23.13 7.25 18.10
N TRP A 389 23.59 7.10 19.34
CA TRP A 389 24.90 7.53 19.75
C TRP A 389 25.74 6.33 20.12
N THR A 390 27.06 6.40 19.89
CA THR A 390 27.99 5.34 20.26
C THR A 390 29.18 5.92 21.02
N ALA A 391 29.97 5.06 21.66
CA ALA A 391 31.21 5.52 22.28
C ALA A 391 32.25 6.01 21.25
N ALA A 392 32.12 5.58 19.99
CA ALA A 392 32.96 6.00 18.89
C ALA A 392 32.41 7.27 18.22
N SER A 393 33.32 8.07 17.65
CA SER A 393 32.95 9.21 16.84
C SER A 393 32.16 8.76 15.62
N ALA A 394 31.16 9.56 15.23
CA ALA A 394 30.42 9.35 14.00
C ALA A 394 31.35 9.37 12.78
N ALA A 395 30.99 8.63 11.73
CA ALA A 395 31.66 8.78 10.45
C ALA A 395 31.46 10.21 9.95
N VAL A 396 32.54 10.89 9.58
CA VAL A 396 32.52 12.24 9.02
C VAL A 396 32.84 12.13 7.53
N PRO A 397 32.11 12.83 6.64
CA PRO A 397 32.43 12.84 5.22
C PRO A 397 33.85 13.36 5.00
N ASP A 398 34.59 12.76 4.07
CA ASP A 398 35.84 13.35 3.59
C ASP A 398 35.56 14.73 3.02
N SER A 399 36.37 15.73 3.41
CA SER A 399 36.28 17.06 2.84
C SER A 399 36.92 17.07 1.45
N ILE A 400 36.15 17.40 0.43
CA ILE A 400 36.69 17.73 -0.89
C ILE A 400 36.87 19.25 -0.94
N SER A 401 38.05 19.71 -1.35
CA SER A 401 38.28 21.14 -1.55
C SER A 401 37.40 21.64 -2.70
N GLY A 402 36.52 22.60 -2.39
CA GLY A 402 35.78 23.37 -3.39
C GLY A 402 36.61 24.50 -4.03
N VAL A 403 37.90 24.61 -3.71
CA VAL A 403 38.79 25.61 -4.30
C VAL A 403 38.92 25.29 -5.78
N ILE A 404 38.41 26.19 -6.61
CA ILE A 404 38.70 26.18 -8.04
C ILE A 404 40.13 26.71 -8.18
N SER A 405 41.09 25.81 -8.39
CA SER A 405 42.52 26.11 -8.44
C SER A 405 42.94 26.98 -9.63
N ASP A 406 42.01 27.20 -10.57
CA ASP A 406 42.20 28.07 -11.72
C ASP A 406 42.15 29.54 -11.27
N PRO A 407 43.20 30.36 -11.50
CA PRO A 407 43.21 31.78 -11.15
C PRO A 407 42.24 32.62 -12.00
N SER A 408 41.69 32.08 -13.09
CA SER A 408 40.67 32.71 -13.92
C SER A 408 39.62 31.68 -14.34
N PRO A 409 38.87 31.11 -13.37
CA PRO A 409 37.94 30.04 -13.66
C PRO A 409 36.90 30.55 -14.65
N ALA A 410 36.65 29.77 -15.70
CA ALA A 410 35.54 30.06 -16.60
C ALA A 410 34.25 30.09 -15.76
N MET A 411 33.65 31.27 -15.63
CA MET A 411 32.37 31.45 -14.96
C MET A 411 31.28 31.17 -15.97
N PRO A 412 30.62 30.00 -15.94
CA PRO A 412 29.51 29.75 -16.85
C PRO A 412 28.40 30.77 -16.56
N THR A 413 27.95 31.48 -17.59
CA THR A 413 26.78 32.36 -17.49
C THR A 413 25.47 31.56 -17.45
N SER A 414 25.53 30.27 -17.79
CA SER A 414 24.41 29.32 -17.76
C SER A 414 24.92 27.89 -17.55
N PHE A 415 24.15 27.06 -16.85
CA PHE A 415 24.40 25.62 -16.71
C PHE A 415 23.14 24.83 -17.04
N LEU A 416 23.30 23.53 -17.32
CA LEU A 416 22.17 22.63 -17.50
C LEU A 416 21.67 22.19 -16.12
N ASP A 417 20.39 22.42 -15.86
CA ASP A 417 19.71 21.90 -14.66
C ASP A 417 18.69 20.82 -15.06
N THR A 418 18.39 19.91 -14.13
CA THR A 418 17.39 18.84 -14.31
C THR A 418 16.45 18.82 -13.12
N ILE A 419 15.18 19.14 -13.37
CA ILE A 419 14.12 19.07 -12.37
C ILE A 419 13.35 17.76 -12.57
N HIS A 420 13.17 16.99 -11.49
CA HIS A 420 12.33 15.80 -11.48
C HIS A 420 11.02 16.10 -10.75
N LEU A 421 9.89 15.84 -11.41
CA LEU A 421 8.55 15.96 -10.85
C LEU A 421 7.87 14.59 -10.90
N GLU A 422 7.23 14.17 -9.80
CA GLU A 422 6.44 12.92 -9.73
C GLU A 422 5.08 13.18 -9.04
N GLN A 423 3.98 12.73 -9.64
CA GLN A 423 2.61 12.77 -9.09
C GLN A 423 1.84 11.50 -9.45
N ASN A 424 1.04 11.00 -8.51
CA ASN A 424 0.20 9.81 -8.68
C ASN A 424 -1.27 10.23 -8.81
N SER A 425 -1.65 10.73 -9.98
CA SER A 425 -2.97 11.32 -10.21
C SER A 425 -4.02 10.29 -10.64
N PHE A 426 -3.61 9.30 -11.44
CA PHE A 426 -4.51 8.29 -12.00
C PHE A 426 -3.98 6.89 -11.76
N ILE A 427 -4.84 6.01 -11.28
CA ILE A 427 -4.56 4.58 -11.27
C ILE A 427 -5.04 3.97 -12.59
N MET A 428 -4.13 3.32 -13.32
CA MET A 428 -4.47 2.44 -14.43
C MET A 428 -4.56 1.02 -13.87
N PRO A 429 -5.77 0.46 -13.67
CA PRO A 429 -5.93 -0.86 -13.06
C PRO A 429 -5.49 -2.02 -13.96
N TRP A 430 -5.26 -1.74 -15.25
CA TRP A 430 -4.81 -2.71 -16.27
C TRP A 430 -3.69 -2.09 -17.11
N PRO A 431 -2.55 -1.76 -16.50
CA PRO A 431 -1.47 -1.11 -17.22
C PRO A 431 -0.90 -2.03 -18.30
N ASN A 432 -0.48 -1.44 -19.41
CA ASN A 432 0.00 -2.19 -20.57
C ASN A 432 1.26 -3.01 -20.22
N SER A 433 1.12 -4.33 -20.11
CA SER A 433 2.22 -5.26 -19.83
C SER A 433 3.01 -5.68 -21.08
N SER A 434 2.77 -5.05 -22.24
CA SER A 434 3.37 -5.46 -23.53
C SER A 434 4.82 -5.00 -23.72
N VAL A 435 5.34 -4.14 -22.84
CA VAL A 435 6.73 -3.65 -22.92
C VAL A 435 7.51 -4.35 -21.83
N GLY A 436 8.52 -5.14 -22.21
CA GLY A 436 9.43 -6.03 -21.45
C GLY A 436 9.87 -5.61 -20.04
N THR A 437 8.88 -5.38 -19.20
CA THR A 437 8.97 -4.87 -17.85
C THR A 437 8.29 -5.96 -17.02
N PRO A 438 8.99 -6.61 -16.09
CA PRO A 438 8.38 -7.63 -15.24
C PRO A 438 7.08 -7.07 -14.64
N SER A 439 6.06 -7.92 -14.40
CA SER A 439 4.71 -7.50 -13.93
C SER A 439 4.74 -6.53 -12.75
N GLU A 440 5.81 -6.62 -11.96
CA GLU A 440 6.14 -5.81 -10.81
C GLU A 440 6.76 -4.43 -11.03
N ASN A 441 7.26 -4.18 -12.22
CA ASN A 441 7.81 -2.90 -12.64
C ASN A 441 6.81 -2.14 -13.53
N VAL A 442 5.59 -2.67 -13.64
CA VAL A 442 4.51 -2.04 -14.39
C VAL A 442 3.97 -0.89 -13.55
N GLU A 443 4.33 0.33 -13.94
CA GLU A 443 3.77 1.54 -13.35
C GLU A 443 2.24 1.48 -13.47
N SER A 444 1.55 1.68 -12.36
CA SER A 444 0.10 1.68 -12.29
C SER A 444 -0.43 3.07 -11.98
N MET A 445 0.44 3.99 -11.53
CA MET A 445 0.13 5.37 -11.24
C MET A 445 0.70 6.26 -12.34
N PHE A 446 -0.19 6.94 -13.04
CA PHE A 446 0.16 7.82 -14.13
C PHE A 446 -0.27 9.25 -13.80
N TRP A 447 0.41 10.20 -14.44
CA TRP A 447 0.04 11.61 -14.37
C TRP A 447 -1.27 11.91 -15.11
N THR A 448 -1.59 11.10 -16.12
CA THR A 448 -2.76 11.25 -17.00
C THR A 448 -3.48 9.91 -17.13
N ASP A 449 -4.72 9.92 -17.61
CA ASP A 449 -5.53 8.71 -17.78
C ASP A 449 -5.25 7.94 -19.08
N GLY A 450 -4.37 8.48 -19.94
CA GLY A 450 -3.96 7.89 -21.21
C GLY A 450 -5.03 8.01 -22.32
N PHE A 451 -6.12 8.75 -22.09
CA PHE A 451 -7.17 8.97 -23.07
C PHE A 451 -7.04 10.37 -23.68
N GLY A 452 -6.28 10.44 -24.77
CA GLY A 452 -5.97 11.71 -25.41
C GLY A 452 -7.20 12.54 -25.85
N PRO A 453 -7.07 13.89 -25.86
CA PRO A 453 -5.85 14.64 -25.56
C PRO A 453 -5.64 14.88 -24.06
N ASP A 454 -4.49 14.46 -23.55
CA ASP A 454 -4.08 14.68 -22.17
C ASP A 454 -3.50 16.09 -22.02
N LEU A 455 -4.11 16.92 -21.15
CA LEU A 455 -3.59 18.24 -20.81
C LEU A 455 -3.07 18.24 -19.38
N LEU A 456 -1.75 18.37 -19.22
CA LEU A 456 -1.11 18.58 -17.92
C LEU A 456 -0.75 20.07 -17.76
N SER A 457 -1.25 20.69 -16.69
CA SER A 457 -0.86 22.03 -16.27
C SER A 457 -0.20 21.95 -14.89
N THR A 458 1.08 22.27 -14.81
CA THR A 458 1.84 22.31 -13.55
C THR A 458 2.80 23.49 -13.55
N ASP A 459 3.03 24.06 -12.37
CA ASP A 459 4.09 25.04 -12.18
C ASP A 459 5.45 24.33 -12.18
N ILE A 460 6.42 24.88 -12.92
CA ILE A 460 7.80 24.39 -12.96
C ILE A 460 8.66 25.36 -12.14
N PRO A 461 9.24 24.94 -11.01
CA PRO A 461 10.08 25.81 -10.20
C PRO A 461 11.46 25.97 -10.85
N PHE A 462 11.70 27.06 -11.57
CA PHE A 462 13.04 27.42 -12.03
C PHE A 462 13.79 28.19 -10.93
N LEU A 463 15.00 27.73 -10.60
CA LEU A 463 15.92 28.50 -9.77
C LEU A 463 16.74 29.43 -10.69
N ASP A 464 16.62 30.74 -10.51
CA ASP A 464 17.41 31.79 -11.18
C ASP A 464 17.54 31.64 -12.73
N PRO A 465 16.43 31.64 -13.50
CA PRO A 465 16.51 31.57 -14.95
C PRO A 465 17.15 32.86 -15.52
N ASP A 466 18.11 32.71 -16.44
CA ASP A 466 18.63 33.85 -17.21
C ASP A 466 17.53 34.35 -18.17
N ALA A 467 16.79 35.37 -17.73
CA ALA A 467 15.73 35.98 -18.51
C ALA A 467 16.23 36.77 -19.74
N SER A 468 17.54 37.00 -19.86
CA SER A 468 18.14 37.74 -20.97
C SER A 468 18.53 36.84 -22.16
N SER A 469 18.54 35.52 -21.95
CA SER A 469 18.90 34.54 -22.97
C SER A 469 17.73 33.60 -23.29
N PRO A 470 17.54 33.20 -24.56
CA PRO A 470 16.57 32.17 -24.90
C PRO A 470 17.01 30.83 -24.29
N PHE A 471 16.13 30.19 -23.53
CA PHE A 471 16.34 28.84 -23.01
C PHE A 471 15.50 27.81 -23.78
N ARG A 472 15.91 26.54 -23.70
CA ARG A 472 15.18 25.41 -24.27
C ARG A 472 14.75 24.48 -23.16
N ILE A 473 13.47 24.10 -23.16
CA ILE A 473 12.96 23.04 -22.29
C ILE A 473 12.93 21.75 -23.11
N ALA A 474 13.52 20.69 -22.59
CA ALA A 474 13.31 19.33 -23.06
C ALA A 474 12.58 18.56 -21.95
N ALA A 475 11.37 18.10 -22.24
CA ALA A 475 10.60 17.28 -21.32
C ALA A 475 10.66 15.81 -21.77
N ARG A 476 10.81 14.90 -20.81
CA ARG A 476 10.63 13.46 -21.02
C ARG A 476 9.48 13.01 -20.12
N TYR A 477 8.52 12.33 -20.70
CA TYR A 477 7.36 11.79 -20.00
C TYR A 477 7.45 10.27 -20.05
N GLN A 478 7.08 9.60 -18.96
CA GLN A 478 6.91 8.16 -18.93
C GLN A 478 5.43 7.87 -19.17
N GLY A 479 5.09 7.22 -20.29
CA GLY A 479 3.67 6.99 -20.67
C GLY A 479 3.35 6.82 -22.16
N GLN A 480 4.36 6.87 -23.06
CA GLN A 480 4.22 6.45 -24.46
C GLN A 480 5.37 5.57 -24.90
#